data_AF-A0A6J4ZPA8-F1
#
_entry.id   AF-A0A6J4ZPA8-F1
#
_cell.length_a   1.000
_cell.length_b   1.000
_cell.length_c   1.000
_cell.angle_alpha   90.00
_cell.angle_beta   90.00
_cell.angle_gamma   90.00
#
_symmetry.space_group_name_H-M   'P 1'
#
loop_
_entity.id
_entity.type
_entity.pdbx_description
1 polymer ?
#
loop_
_entity_poly.entity_id
_entity_poly.type
_entity_poly.pdbx_seq_one_letter_code
_entity_poly.pdbx_strand_id
1 'polypeptide(L)'
;MLLDRGFIRLSHGPRENHTRPAIDPLFRSAAIAYGPAVVGVILTGQLDDGTAGLLAVKDRGGTAIVQEPSEATAPSMPESALAHVKVDYRCTLEEMASIFVDLANDDPVPTGEVQLDELIEVENRIAEGIFTVEDWWKIEKLSIPCGLNCPVCRSALYEIRDSRMLRFRCRAGHAYSVESLMAEQADCRETQLSGLFGALTEEATLARRVRDGPTYRERDKLREGLNAKIARIELESDQVCGWLRALTGLVQPDPDER
;
A
#
# COMPACT_ATOMS: atom_id res chain seq x y z
N MET A 1 13.58 -3.11 -2.41
CA MET A 1 14.97 -2.71 -2.71
C MET A 1 15.42 -1.87 -1.55
N LEU A 2 16.61 -2.12 -1.01
CA LEU A 2 17.17 -1.41 0.15
C LEU A 2 18.62 -1.05 -0.16
N LEU A 3 19.14 -0.03 0.50
CA LEU A 3 20.52 0.40 0.42
C LEU A 3 21.29 0.00 1.67
N ASP A 4 22.46 -0.59 1.45
CA ASP A 4 23.49 -0.82 2.45
C ASP A 4 24.78 -0.16 1.97
N ARG A 5 25.79 -0.05 2.83
CA ARG A 5 27.06 0.58 2.47
C ARG A 5 27.75 -0.20 1.35
N GLY A 6 27.80 0.39 0.16
CA GLY A 6 28.46 -0.14 -1.02
C GLY A 6 27.67 -1.19 -1.82
N PHE A 7 26.44 -1.55 -1.45
CA PHE A 7 25.63 -2.50 -2.22
C PHE A 7 24.13 -2.27 -2.10
N ILE A 8 23.40 -2.71 -3.12
CA ILE A 8 21.94 -2.74 -3.15
C ILE A 8 21.47 -4.11 -2.68
N ARG A 9 20.54 -4.14 -1.73
CA ARG A 9 19.91 -5.37 -1.25
C ARG A 9 18.50 -5.50 -1.83
N LEU A 10 18.23 -6.65 -2.43
CA LEU A 10 16.87 -7.04 -2.82
C LEU A 10 16.29 -7.94 -1.74
N SER A 11 15.10 -7.58 -1.24
CA SER A 11 14.42 -8.34 -0.21
C SER A 11 12.98 -8.67 -0.62
N HIS A 12 12.50 -9.78 -0.07
CA HIS A 12 11.12 -10.25 -0.15
C HIS A 12 10.35 -9.99 1.15
N GLY A 13 10.81 -9.02 1.96
CA GLY A 13 10.07 -8.51 3.11
C GLY A 13 8.62 -8.10 2.78
N PRO A 14 7.79 -7.87 3.82
CA PRO A 14 6.40 -7.49 3.64
C PRO A 14 6.29 -6.19 2.83
N ARG A 15 5.16 -6.02 2.13
CA ARG A 15 4.88 -4.79 1.37
C ARG A 15 4.69 -3.61 2.32
N GLU A 16 5.12 -2.42 1.90
CA GLU A 16 4.78 -1.14 2.54
C GLU A 16 4.00 -0.31 1.52
N ASN A 17 2.92 0.34 1.94
CA ASN A 17 2.06 1.19 1.09
C ASN A 17 1.62 0.50 -0.21
N HIS A 18 1.07 -0.72 -0.11
CA HIS A 18 0.59 -1.56 -1.23
C HIS A 18 1.69 -2.09 -2.18
N THR A 19 2.89 -1.53 -2.18
CA THR A 19 3.90 -1.77 -3.23
C THR A 19 5.12 -2.57 -2.76
N ARG A 20 5.79 -3.19 -3.74
CA ARG A 20 7.16 -3.71 -3.61
C ARG A 20 7.79 -3.73 -5.01
N PRO A 21 8.82 -2.91 -5.30
CA PRO A 21 9.53 -2.02 -4.38
C PRO A 21 8.66 -0.84 -3.90
N ALA A 22 8.93 -0.38 -2.67
CA ALA A 22 8.34 0.80 -2.06
C ALA A 22 9.44 1.84 -1.78
N ILE A 23 9.10 3.12 -1.81
CA ILE A 23 10.03 4.25 -1.63
C ILE A 23 10.41 4.40 -0.16
N ASP A 24 9.46 4.22 0.76
CA ASP A 24 9.71 4.35 2.20
C ASP A 24 10.88 3.47 2.70
N PRO A 25 10.92 2.14 2.42
CA PRO A 25 12.08 1.31 2.79
C PRO A 25 13.38 1.71 2.10
N LEU A 26 13.33 2.20 0.86
CA LEU A 26 14.51 2.64 0.13
C LEU A 26 15.12 3.86 0.83
N PHE A 27 14.32 4.88 1.12
CA PHE A 27 14.78 6.09 1.80
C PHE A 27 15.23 5.81 3.24
N ARG A 28 14.48 4.97 3.97
CA ARG A 28 14.83 4.56 5.33
C ARG A 28 16.19 3.85 5.38
N SER A 29 16.42 2.87 4.51
CA SER A 29 17.70 2.15 4.44
C SER A 29 18.86 3.06 3.99
N ALA A 30 18.61 3.98 3.03
CA ALA A 30 19.58 4.99 2.62
C ALA A 30 20.01 5.88 3.80
N ALA A 31 19.03 6.40 4.55
CA ALA A 31 19.23 7.27 5.69
C ALA A 31 20.03 6.58 6.80
N ILE A 32 19.79 5.29 7.04
CA ILE A 32 20.58 4.49 7.98
C ILE A 32 22.03 4.31 7.50
N ALA A 33 22.22 3.98 6.21
CA ALA A 33 23.54 3.64 5.67
C ALA A 33 24.46 4.86 5.49
N TYR A 34 23.90 5.97 5.00
CA TYR A 34 24.67 7.15 4.53
C TYR A 34 24.36 8.44 5.29
N GLY A 35 23.31 8.49 6.11
CA GLY A 35 23.01 9.63 6.99
C GLY A 35 22.94 10.97 6.23
N PRO A 36 23.73 11.99 6.62
CA PRO A 36 23.69 13.32 6.00
C PRO A 36 24.07 13.35 4.51
N ALA A 37 24.72 12.31 3.99
CA ALA A 37 25.04 12.22 2.56
C ALA A 37 23.84 11.83 1.68
N VAL A 38 22.67 11.56 2.26
CA VAL A 38 21.47 11.19 1.51
C VAL A 38 20.73 12.43 1.03
N VAL A 39 20.45 12.46 -0.27
CA VAL A 39 19.48 13.36 -0.89
C VAL A 39 18.26 12.52 -1.28
N GLY A 40 17.16 12.70 -0.54
CA GLY A 40 15.87 12.07 -0.85
C GLY A 40 15.05 12.98 -1.78
N VAL A 41 14.60 12.44 -2.90
CA VAL A 41 13.85 13.21 -3.91
C VAL A 41 12.50 12.55 -4.17
N ILE A 42 11.41 13.28 -3.88
CA ILE A 42 10.04 12.85 -4.22
C ILE A 42 9.59 13.56 -5.49
N LEU A 43 9.14 12.76 -6.46
CA LEU A 43 8.60 13.22 -7.74
C LEU A 43 7.10 12.90 -7.83
N THR A 44 6.50 13.25 -8.95
CA THR A 44 5.12 12.90 -9.33
C THR A 44 4.80 11.44 -9.04
N GLY A 45 3.67 11.21 -8.37
CA GLY A 45 3.24 9.90 -7.90
C GLY A 45 1.88 9.96 -7.22
N GLN A 46 1.16 8.83 -7.28
CA GLN A 46 -0.10 8.66 -6.55
C GLN A 46 0.17 8.24 -5.09
N LEU A 47 -0.81 8.50 -4.23
CA LEU A 47 -0.73 8.24 -2.79
C LEU A 47 0.48 8.97 -2.18
N ASP A 48 1.15 8.36 -1.22
CA ASP A 48 2.06 9.05 -0.31
C ASP A 48 3.30 8.22 0.08
N ASP A 49 3.54 7.12 -0.63
CA ASP A 49 4.75 6.31 -0.46
C ASP A 49 6.01 7.16 -0.68
N GLY A 50 6.92 7.13 0.28
CA GLY A 50 8.14 7.94 0.30
C GLY A 50 8.10 9.08 1.31
N THR A 51 6.91 9.49 1.80
CA THR A 51 6.79 10.56 2.81
C THR A 51 7.43 10.16 4.14
N ALA A 52 7.15 8.95 4.64
CA ALA A 52 7.73 8.47 5.89
C ALA A 52 9.23 8.17 5.75
N GLY A 53 9.64 7.69 4.57
CA GLY A 53 11.04 7.52 4.22
C GLY A 53 11.79 8.85 4.16
N LEU A 54 11.17 9.90 3.63
CA LEU A 54 11.78 11.22 3.51
C LEU A 54 11.90 11.90 4.89
N LEU A 55 10.96 11.65 5.80
CA LEU A 55 11.12 11.96 7.23
C LEU A 55 12.37 11.29 7.80
N ALA A 56 12.57 9.99 7.55
CA ALA A 56 13.76 9.29 8.01
C ALA A 56 15.06 9.89 7.43
N VAL A 57 15.05 10.33 6.17
CA VAL A 57 16.17 11.08 5.57
C VAL A 57 16.45 12.36 6.36
N LYS A 58 15.42 13.17 6.65
CA LYS A 58 15.58 14.41 7.43
C LYS A 58 16.04 14.15 8.86
N ASP A 59 15.51 13.12 9.52
CA ASP A 59 15.88 12.74 10.89
C ASP A 59 17.34 12.33 10.99
N ARG A 60 17.90 11.78 9.90
CA ARG A 60 19.33 11.41 9.79
C ARG A 60 20.20 12.52 9.17
N GLY A 61 19.66 13.73 9.07
CA GLY A 61 20.40 14.92 8.63
C GLY A 61 20.59 15.06 7.12
N GLY A 62 19.91 14.24 6.32
CA GLY A 62 19.93 14.33 4.86
C GLY A 62 19.09 15.49 4.31
N THR A 63 19.14 15.63 2.99
CA THR A 63 18.44 16.67 2.22
C THR A 63 17.15 16.10 1.63
N ALA A 64 16.04 16.83 1.75
CA ALA A 64 14.77 16.50 1.15
C ALA A 64 14.44 17.47 0.00
N ILE A 65 14.15 16.90 -1.17
CA ILE A 65 13.75 17.61 -2.37
C ILE A 65 12.40 17.09 -2.82
N VAL A 66 11.50 17.99 -3.20
CA VAL A 66 10.17 17.63 -3.70
C VAL A 66 9.91 18.38 -5.00
N GLN A 67 9.38 17.66 -5.99
CA GLN A 67 8.91 18.25 -7.23
C GLN A 67 7.79 19.26 -6.97
N GLU A 68 7.83 20.40 -7.66
CA GLU A 68 6.76 21.39 -7.67
C GLU A 68 5.40 20.74 -8.02
N PRO A 69 4.44 20.66 -7.07
CA PRO A 69 3.18 19.94 -7.31
C PRO A 69 2.41 20.45 -8.53
N SER A 70 2.53 21.74 -8.87
CA SER A 70 1.81 22.31 -10.02
C SER A 70 2.25 21.76 -11.38
N GLU A 71 3.44 21.16 -11.48
CA GLU A 71 3.92 20.53 -12.73
C GLU A 71 3.77 19.00 -12.71
N ALA A 72 3.44 18.42 -11.55
CA ALA A 72 3.33 16.99 -11.38
C ALA A 72 2.07 16.45 -12.07
N THR A 73 2.23 15.40 -12.87
CA THR A 73 1.10 14.67 -13.49
C THR A 73 0.20 13.97 -12.46
N ALA A 74 0.77 13.57 -11.33
CA ALA A 74 0.10 13.04 -10.15
C ALA A 74 0.71 13.74 -8.92
N PRO A 75 0.06 14.80 -8.39
CA PRO A 75 0.65 15.65 -7.37
C PRO A 75 0.57 15.09 -5.94
N SER A 76 -0.18 13.99 -5.72
CA SER A 76 -0.47 13.48 -4.37
C SER A 76 0.76 13.19 -3.53
N MET A 77 1.78 12.56 -4.11
CA MET A 77 3.00 12.20 -3.37
C MET A 77 3.86 13.43 -3.04
N PRO A 78 4.14 14.36 -3.98
CA PRO A 78 4.73 15.66 -3.64
C PRO A 78 3.96 16.46 -2.59
N GLU A 79 2.63 16.51 -2.68
CA GLU A 79 1.77 17.23 -1.73
C GLU A 79 1.88 16.62 -0.32
N SER A 80 1.87 15.29 -0.21
CA SER A 80 2.05 14.59 1.06
C SER A 80 3.42 14.88 1.67
N ALA A 81 4.48 14.82 0.87
CA ALA A 81 5.83 15.15 1.33
C ALA A 81 5.91 16.60 1.87
N LEU A 82 5.31 17.57 1.17
CA LEU A 82 5.26 18.97 1.62
C LEU A 82 4.43 19.19 2.89
N ALA A 83 3.39 18.38 3.11
CA ALA A 83 2.54 18.48 4.29
C ALA A 83 3.21 17.94 5.56
N HIS A 84 4.05 16.91 5.43
CA HIS A 84 4.60 16.18 6.58
C HIS A 84 6.10 16.40 6.82
N VAL A 85 6.86 16.80 5.79
CA VAL A 85 8.32 16.90 5.86
C VAL A 85 8.79 18.35 5.77
N LYS A 86 9.82 18.69 6.55
CA LYS A 86 10.57 19.94 6.35
C LYS A 86 11.45 19.80 5.11
N VAL A 87 10.87 20.07 3.95
CA VAL A 87 11.52 20.03 2.63
C VAL A 87 12.55 21.17 2.51
N ASP A 88 13.73 20.86 1.99
CA ASP A 88 14.80 21.85 1.78
C ASP A 88 14.66 22.54 0.41
N TYR A 89 14.24 21.79 -0.61
CA TYR A 89 14.00 22.33 -1.96
C TYR A 89 12.66 21.86 -2.52
N ARG A 90 11.82 22.83 -2.88
CA ARG A 90 10.65 22.64 -3.75
C ARG A 90 10.99 23.27 -5.09
N CYS A 91 11.07 22.47 -6.14
CA CYS A 91 11.56 22.93 -7.44
C CYS A 91 10.95 22.16 -8.61
N THR A 92 11.02 22.78 -9.78
CA THR A 92 10.66 22.16 -11.06
C THR A 92 11.71 21.16 -11.52
N LEU A 93 11.34 20.22 -12.39
CA LEU A 93 12.27 19.25 -12.99
C LEU A 93 13.45 19.93 -13.70
N GLU A 94 13.25 21.12 -14.28
CA GLU A 94 14.31 21.89 -14.95
C GLU A 94 15.34 22.41 -13.94
N GLU A 95 14.88 22.93 -12.80
CA GLU A 95 15.73 23.44 -11.73
C GLU A 95 16.47 22.33 -10.96
N MET A 96 15.91 21.12 -10.91
CA MET A 96 16.52 20.00 -10.17
C MET A 96 17.94 19.66 -10.63
N ALA A 97 18.23 19.81 -11.92
CA ALA A 97 19.53 19.44 -12.47
C ALA A 97 20.68 20.24 -11.85
N SER A 98 20.54 21.56 -11.72
CA SER A 98 21.55 22.40 -11.08
C SER A 98 21.67 22.10 -9.59
N ILE A 99 20.54 21.91 -8.90
CA ILE A 99 20.53 21.56 -7.47
C ILE A 99 21.29 20.26 -7.22
N PHE A 100 21.11 19.23 -8.06
CA PHE A 100 21.84 17.97 -7.91
C PHE A 100 23.34 18.12 -8.12
N VAL A 101 23.76 18.96 -9.07
CA VAL A 101 25.18 19.23 -9.31
C VAL A 101 25.79 19.95 -8.10
N ASP A 102 25.10 20.95 -7.55
CA ASP A 102 25.58 21.68 -6.39
C ASP A 102 25.72 20.73 -5.18
N LEU A 103 24.66 19.97 -4.87
CA LEU A 103 24.66 19.02 -3.74
C LEU A 103 25.68 17.88 -3.89
N ALA A 104 25.97 17.44 -5.11
CA ALA A 104 26.95 16.38 -5.35
C ALA A 104 28.40 16.87 -5.17
N ASN A 105 28.64 18.18 -5.27
CA ASN A 105 29.95 18.78 -5.08
C ASN A 105 30.14 19.35 -3.66
N ASP A 106 29.07 19.48 -2.88
CA ASP A 106 29.12 19.89 -1.48
C ASP A 106 29.50 18.71 -0.56
N ASP A 107 30.31 19.01 0.45
CA ASP A 107 30.57 18.04 1.52
C ASP A 107 29.36 17.95 2.46
N PRO A 108 28.89 16.73 2.80
CA PRO A 108 27.77 16.58 3.71
C PRO A 108 28.15 17.16 5.08
N VAL A 109 27.37 18.13 5.55
CA VAL A 109 27.58 18.72 6.88
C VAL A 109 27.31 17.64 7.92
N PRO A 110 28.29 17.26 8.76
CA PRO A 110 28.04 16.34 9.85
C PRO A 110 27.01 16.98 10.77
N THR A 111 25.81 16.41 10.81
CA THR A 111 24.90 16.69 11.92
C THR A 111 25.49 16.06 13.18
N GLY A 112 25.23 16.65 14.35
CA GLY A 112 25.71 16.14 15.65
C GLY A 112 25.20 14.71 15.94
N GLU A 113 25.37 14.20 17.17
CA GLU A 113 24.89 12.87 17.54
C GLU A 113 23.44 12.65 17.09
N VAL A 114 23.27 11.87 16.02
CA VAL A 114 21.97 11.50 15.48
C VAL A 114 21.35 10.53 16.47
N GLN A 115 20.23 10.90 17.09
CA GLN A 115 19.55 10.00 18.00
C GLN A 115 19.16 8.73 17.26
N LEU A 116 19.52 7.58 17.86
CA LEU A 116 19.13 6.29 17.34
C LEU A 116 17.61 6.14 17.48
N ASP A 117 16.89 6.41 16.40
CA ASP A 117 15.45 6.15 16.35
C ASP A 117 15.24 4.63 16.24
N GLU A 118 14.91 4.01 17.38
CA GLU A 118 14.67 2.57 17.49
C GLU A 118 13.58 2.10 16.51
N LEU A 119 12.59 2.94 16.21
CA LEU A 119 11.53 2.61 15.27
C LEU A 119 12.09 2.41 13.87
N ILE A 120 12.90 3.35 13.38
CA ILE A 120 13.50 3.33 12.04
C ILE A 120 14.35 2.06 11.84
N GLU A 121 15.15 1.69 12.84
CA GLU A 121 16.00 0.49 12.78
C GLU A 121 15.18 -0.80 12.71
N VAL A 122 14.13 -0.91 13.52
CA VAL A 122 13.23 -2.07 13.51
C VAL A 122 12.46 -2.16 12.20
N GLU A 123 11.94 -1.03 11.70
CA GLU A 123 11.23 -0.98 10.42
C GLU A 123 12.16 -1.37 9.24
N ASN A 124 13.43 -0.97 9.27
CA ASN A 124 14.41 -1.39 8.27
C ASN A 124 14.67 -2.90 8.31
N ARG A 125 14.84 -3.49 9.51
CA ARG A 125 15.00 -4.94 9.67
C ARG A 125 13.79 -5.74 9.16
N ILE A 126 12.57 -5.24 9.40
CA ILE A 126 11.35 -5.83 8.86
C ILE A 126 11.39 -5.81 7.32
N ALA A 127 11.74 -4.68 6.72
CA ALA A 127 11.85 -4.54 5.28
C ALA A 127 12.96 -5.43 4.68
N GLU A 128 14.04 -5.68 5.41
CA GLU A 128 15.08 -6.65 5.04
C GLU A 128 14.58 -8.09 5.02
N GLY A 129 13.42 -8.38 5.61
CA GLY A 129 12.88 -9.73 5.77
C GLY A 129 13.42 -10.44 7.01
N ILE A 130 14.16 -9.73 7.87
CA ILE A 130 14.71 -10.21 9.13
C ILE A 130 13.73 -9.80 10.24
N PHE A 131 12.51 -10.38 10.18
CA PHE A 131 11.45 -10.07 11.13
C PHE A 131 11.36 -11.16 12.20
N THR A 132 11.76 -10.82 13.43
CA THR A 132 11.74 -11.73 14.58
C THR A 132 10.63 -11.37 15.57
N VAL A 133 10.37 -12.28 16.53
CA VAL A 133 9.44 -12.01 17.64
C VAL A 133 9.90 -10.84 18.51
N GLU A 134 11.22 -10.67 18.65
CA GLU A 134 11.79 -9.55 19.42
C GLU A 134 11.55 -8.21 18.71
N ASP A 135 11.74 -8.17 17.38
CA ASP A 135 11.45 -6.99 16.56
C ASP A 135 9.97 -6.61 16.66
N TRP A 136 9.07 -7.60 16.64
CA TRP A 136 7.64 -7.35 16.85
C TRP A 136 7.34 -6.75 18.22
N TRP A 137 7.98 -7.26 19.27
CA TRP A 137 7.74 -6.75 20.63
C TRP A 137 8.17 -5.28 20.78
N LYS A 138 9.19 -4.83 20.03
CA LYS A 138 9.57 -3.41 19.96
C LYS A 138 8.49 -2.58 19.29
N ILE A 139 7.97 -3.02 18.13
CA ILE A 139 6.85 -2.36 17.45
C ILE A 139 5.63 -2.26 18.35
N GLU A 140 5.27 -3.34 19.05
CA GLU A 140 4.11 -3.36 19.94
C GLU A 140 4.21 -2.33 21.07
N LYS A 141 5.42 -2.07 21.60
CA LYS A 141 5.64 -1.00 22.59
C LYS A 141 5.51 0.40 21.99
N LEU A 142 5.85 0.55 20.72
CA LEU A 142 5.82 1.81 19.96
C LEU A 142 4.48 2.05 19.25
N SER A 143 3.46 1.23 19.53
CA SER A 143 2.18 1.29 18.83
C SER A 143 0.99 1.06 19.75
N ILE A 144 -0.22 1.31 19.24
CA ILE A 144 -1.48 1.04 19.92
C ILE A 144 -2.38 0.17 19.02
N PRO A 145 -3.05 -0.86 19.57
CA PRO A 145 -4.05 -1.60 18.81
C PRO A 145 -5.18 -0.67 18.36
N CYS A 146 -5.53 -0.69 17.07
CA CYS A 146 -6.54 0.22 16.50
C CYS A 146 -7.86 -0.47 16.12
N GLY A 147 -8.00 -1.78 16.36
CA GLY A 147 -9.22 -2.54 16.04
C GLY A 147 -9.44 -2.82 14.55
N LEU A 148 -8.47 -2.45 13.69
CA LEU A 148 -8.48 -2.73 12.26
C LEU A 148 -7.70 -4.01 11.95
N ASN A 149 -8.01 -4.62 10.80
CA ASN A 149 -7.26 -5.75 10.27
C ASN A 149 -6.59 -5.38 8.94
N CYS A 150 -5.40 -5.92 8.73
CA CYS A 150 -4.66 -5.75 7.49
C CYS A 150 -5.48 -6.32 6.31
N PRO A 151 -5.74 -5.54 5.25
CA PRO A 151 -6.54 -6.02 4.13
C PRO A 151 -5.91 -7.21 3.40
N VAL A 152 -4.56 -7.25 3.36
CA VAL A 152 -3.78 -8.29 2.68
C VAL A 152 -3.72 -9.60 3.47
N CYS A 153 -3.28 -9.54 4.73
CA CYS A 153 -2.99 -10.76 5.52
C CYS A 153 -3.98 -11.05 6.65
N ARG A 154 -4.97 -10.17 6.87
CA ARG A 154 -6.01 -10.28 7.91
C ARG A 154 -5.52 -10.27 9.37
N SER A 155 -4.22 -10.09 9.61
CA SER A 155 -3.71 -9.88 10.97
C SER A 155 -4.09 -8.51 11.52
N ALA A 156 -4.11 -8.38 12.85
CA ALA A 156 -4.41 -7.12 13.52
C ALA A 156 -3.43 -6.00 13.10
N LEU A 157 -3.98 -4.82 12.85
CA LEU A 157 -3.23 -3.58 12.65
C LEU A 157 -3.01 -2.86 13.98
N TYR A 158 -1.88 -2.21 14.05
CA TYR A 158 -1.46 -1.36 15.15
C TYR A 158 -1.12 0.01 14.56
N GLU A 159 -1.60 1.06 15.22
CA GLU A 159 -1.24 2.44 14.91
C GLU A 159 0.12 2.74 15.53
N ILE A 160 1.09 3.11 14.69
CA ILE A 160 2.43 3.49 15.11
C ILE A 160 2.36 4.88 15.74
N ARG A 161 2.96 5.03 16.94
CA ARG A 161 3.02 6.32 17.65
C ARG A 161 4.08 7.23 17.03
N ASP A 162 3.75 7.81 15.89
CA ASP A 162 4.53 8.86 15.24
C ASP A 162 3.73 10.15 15.25
N SER A 163 4.21 11.20 15.92
CA SER A 163 3.48 12.46 16.06
C SER A 163 3.37 13.26 14.76
N ARG A 164 4.09 12.86 13.70
CA ARG A 164 4.18 13.59 12.43
C ARG A 164 3.20 13.11 11.38
N MET A 165 2.83 11.84 11.44
CA MET A 165 1.88 11.23 10.51
C MET A 165 1.27 9.96 11.09
N LEU A 166 0.02 9.68 10.71
CA LEU A 166 -0.69 8.49 11.14
C LEU A 166 -0.24 7.30 10.27
N ARG A 167 0.39 6.31 10.90
CA ARG A 167 0.89 5.10 10.23
C ARG A 167 0.38 3.85 10.91
N PHE A 168 0.24 2.79 10.14
CA PHE A 168 -0.23 1.49 10.62
C PHE A 168 0.76 0.39 10.24
N ARG A 169 0.93 -0.58 11.13
CA ARG A 169 1.67 -1.81 10.83
C ARG A 169 0.92 -3.02 11.34
N CYS A 170 0.87 -4.08 10.54
CA CYS A 170 0.24 -5.32 10.94
C CYS A 170 1.25 -6.29 11.56
N ARG A 171 0.74 -7.33 12.24
CA ARG A 171 1.58 -8.37 12.85
C ARG A 171 2.44 -9.16 11.87
N ALA A 172 2.05 -9.22 10.60
CA ALA A 172 2.86 -9.81 9.53
C ALA A 172 3.91 -8.85 8.95
N GLY A 173 3.96 -7.60 9.42
CA GLY A 173 4.94 -6.58 9.04
C GLY A 173 4.53 -5.68 7.88
N HIS A 174 3.35 -5.84 7.26
CA HIS A 174 2.84 -4.88 6.27
C HIS A 174 2.64 -3.51 6.90
N ALA A 175 3.08 -2.46 6.21
CA ALA A 175 2.96 -1.07 6.67
C ALA A 175 2.09 -0.25 5.73
N TYR A 176 1.39 0.73 6.29
CA TYR A 176 0.51 1.62 5.55
C TYR A 176 0.52 3.01 6.17
N SER A 177 0.53 4.04 5.35
CA SER A 177 -0.06 5.33 5.68
C SER A 177 -1.59 5.28 5.68
N VAL A 178 -2.24 6.40 6.00
CA VAL A 178 -3.71 6.48 6.00
C VAL A 178 -4.26 6.32 4.59
N GLU A 179 -3.74 7.09 3.64
CA GLU A 179 -4.16 7.13 2.25
C GLU A 179 -3.97 5.76 1.61
N SER A 180 -2.79 5.15 1.83
CA SER A 180 -2.48 3.82 1.33
C SER A 180 -3.33 2.73 1.98
N LEU A 181 -3.65 2.82 3.28
CA LEU A 181 -4.54 1.87 3.95
C LEU A 181 -5.97 1.97 3.42
N MET A 182 -6.47 3.19 3.19
CA MET A 182 -7.81 3.41 2.64
C MET A 182 -7.93 2.89 1.22
N ALA A 183 -6.92 3.13 0.38
CA ALA A 183 -6.84 2.57 -0.97
C ALA A 183 -6.84 1.03 -0.93
N GLU A 184 -5.98 0.42 -0.11
CA GLU A 184 -5.91 -1.03 0.03
C GLU A 184 -7.22 -1.64 0.58
N GLN A 185 -7.94 -0.94 1.46
CA GLN A 185 -9.28 -1.37 1.89
C GLN A 185 -10.30 -1.36 0.74
N ALA A 186 -10.22 -0.37 -0.15
CA ALA A 186 -11.07 -0.31 -1.33
C ALA A 186 -10.76 -1.47 -2.29
N ASP A 187 -9.48 -1.73 -2.56
CA ASP A 187 -9.03 -2.84 -3.42
C ASP A 187 -9.41 -4.21 -2.83
N CYS A 188 -9.25 -4.36 -1.51
CA CYS A 188 -9.67 -5.56 -0.79
C CYS A 188 -11.19 -5.78 -0.91
N ARG A 189 -11.99 -4.71 -0.80
CA ARG A 189 -13.45 -4.80 -0.97
C ARG A 189 -13.82 -5.26 -2.38
N GLU A 190 -13.20 -4.69 -3.41
CA GLU A 190 -13.40 -5.10 -4.80
C GLU A 190 -13.02 -6.57 -5.03
N THR A 191 -11.87 -7.00 -4.48
CA THR A 191 -11.40 -8.38 -4.56
C THR A 191 -12.39 -9.36 -3.91
N GLN A 192 -12.94 -9.00 -2.75
CA GLN A 192 -13.91 -9.83 -2.05
C GLN A 192 -15.23 -9.96 -2.81
N LEU A 193 -15.72 -8.87 -3.40
CA LEU A 193 -16.93 -8.88 -4.22
C LEU A 193 -16.72 -9.70 -5.50
N SER A 194 -15.56 -9.56 -6.14
CA SER A 194 -15.18 -10.36 -7.32
C SER A 194 -15.10 -11.86 -6.99
N GLY A 195 -14.52 -12.21 -5.84
CA GLY A 195 -14.48 -13.58 -5.34
C GLY A 195 -15.86 -14.16 -5.04
N LEU A 196 -16.75 -13.37 -4.42
CA LEU A 196 -18.14 -13.77 -4.17
C LEU A 196 -18.90 -14.00 -5.47
N PHE A 197 -18.78 -13.09 -6.45
CA PHE A 197 -19.39 -13.25 -7.77
C PHE A 197 -18.91 -14.54 -8.45
N GLY A 198 -17.60 -14.82 -8.39
CA GLY A 198 -17.03 -16.06 -8.90
C GLY A 198 -17.65 -17.30 -8.23
N ALA A 199 -17.70 -17.32 -6.90
CA ALA A 199 -18.27 -18.45 -6.14
C ALA A 199 -19.76 -18.70 -6.46
N LEU A 200 -20.57 -17.63 -6.57
CA LEU A 200 -21.98 -17.73 -6.97
C LEU A 200 -22.11 -18.28 -8.40
N THR A 201 -21.30 -17.77 -9.33
CA THR A 201 -21.29 -18.23 -10.73
C THR A 201 -20.89 -19.70 -10.84
N GLU A 202 -19.89 -20.13 -10.08
CA GLU A 202 -19.47 -21.54 -10.00
C GLU A 202 -20.58 -22.43 -9.46
N GLU A 203 -21.26 -22.01 -8.38
CA GLU A 203 -22.37 -22.76 -7.80
C GLU A 203 -23.55 -22.90 -8.78
N ALA A 204 -23.95 -21.81 -9.45
CA ALA A 204 -24.99 -21.86 -10.48
C ALA A 204 -24.60 -22.78 -11.65
N THR A 205 -23.34 -22.72 -12.09
CA THR A 205 -22.82 -23.58 -13.15
C THR A 205 -22.84 -25.05 -12.76
N LEU A 206 -22.43 -25.39 -11.53
CA LEU A 206 -22.49 -26.74 -11.01
C LEU A 206 -23.94 -27.23 -10.90
N ALA A 207 -24.85 -26.40 -10.37
CA ALA A 207 -26.26 -26.74 -10.24
C ALA A 207 -26.90 -27.03 -11.61
N ARG A 208 -26.57 -26.23 -12.64
CA ARG A 208 -26.99 -26.48 -14.04
C ARG A 208 -26.47 -27.83 -14.54
N ARG A 209 -25.18 -28.14 -14.32
CA ARG A 209 -24.58 -29.45 -14.71
C ARG A 209 -25.24 -30.63 -14.01
N VAL A 210 -25.54 -30.52 -12.71
CA VAL A 210 -26.23 -31.57 -11.95
C VAL A 210 -27.65 -31.78 -12.46
N ARG A 211 -28.40 -30.68 -12.67
CA ARG A 211 -29.77 -30.71 -13.20
C ARG A 211 -29.84 -31.39 -14.57
N ASP A 212 -28.89 -31.10 -15.44
CA ASP A 212 -28.86 -31.60 -16.83
C ASP A 212 -28.20 -32.98 -16.96
N GLY A 213 -27.61 -33.49 -15.87
CA GLY A 213 -26.98 -34.79 -15.79
C GLY A 213 -27.97 -35.98 -15.84
N PRO A 214 -27.47 -37.18 -16.19
CA PRO A 214 -28.31 -38.36 -16.43
C PRO A 214 -29.13 -38.79 -15.21
N THR A 215 -28.60 -38.62 -14.00
CA THR A 215 -29.26 -39.02 -12.74
C THR A 215 -30.49 -38.18 -12.40
N TYR A 216 -30.53 -36.92 -12.84
CA TYR A 216 -31.59 -35.96 -12.50
C TYR A 216 -32.57 -35.71 -13.65
N ARG A 217 -32.28 -36.22 -14.85
CA ARG A 217 -33.10 -36.03 -16.05
C ARG A 217 -34.54 -36.53 -15.89
N GLU A 218 -34.75 -37.59 -15.11
CA GLU A 218 -36.07 -38.24 -14.91
C GLU A 218 -36.73 -37.90 -13.56
N ARG A 219 -36.17 -36.95 -12.79
CA ARG A 219 -36.64 -36.61 -11.43
C ARG A 219 -37.17 -35.17 -11.33
N ASP A 220 -38.41 -34.95 -11.77
CA ASP A 220 -39.01 -33.61 -11.92
C ASP A 220 -38.94 -32.73 -10.66
N LYS A 221 -39.34 -33.24 -9.49
CA LYS A 221 -39.30 -32.45 -8.23
C LYS A 221 -37.89 -31.98 -7.84
N LEU A 222 -36.87 -32.79 -8.12
CA LEU A 222 -35.46 -32.44 -7.85
C LEU A 222 -34.95 -31.42 -8.88
N ARG A 223 -35.41 -31.49 -10.13
CA ARG A 223 -35.10 -30.48 -11.16
C ARG A 223 -35.74 -29.13 -10.82
N GLU A 224 -36.98 -29.11 -10.36
CA GLU A 224 -37.66 -27.89 -9.90
C GLU A 224 -36.92 -27.24 -8.73
N GLY A 225 -36.51 -28.03 -7.73
CA GLY A 225 -35.70 -27.53 -6.61
C GLY A 225 -34.36 -26.94 -7.05
N LEU A 226 -33.67 -27.58 -8.01
CA LEU A 226 -32.43 -27.05 -8.59
C LEU A 226 -32.67 -25.78 -9.40
N ASN A 227 -33.76 -25.68 -10.16
CA ASN A 227 -34.11 -24.46 -10.91
C ASN A 227 -34.38 -23.28 -9.96
N ALA A 228 -35.13 -23.50 -8.87
CA ALA A 228 -35.36 -22.47 -7.87
C ALA A 228 -34.06 -22.02 -7.20
N LYS A 229 -33.14 -22.97 -6.93
CA LYS A 229 -31.81 -22.66 -6.40
C LYS A 229 -30.97 -21.83 -7.38
N ILE A 230 -30.94 -22.21 -8.66
CA ILE A 230 -30.22 -21.49 -9.72
C ILE A 230 -30.74 -20.05 -9.84
N ALA A 231 -32.06 -19.87 -9.91
CA ALA A 231 -32.67 -18.54 -10.03
C ALA A 231 -32.33 -17.63 -8.84
N ARG A 232 -32.27 -18.18 -7.62
CA ARG A 232 -31.84 -17.41 -6.44
C ARG A 232 -30.39 -16.98 -6.52
N ILE A 233 -29.48 -17.90 -6.90
CA ILE A 233 -28.05 -17.60 -7.03
C ILE A 233 -27.81 -16.55 -8.12
N GLU A 234 -28.56 -16.60 -9.22
CA GLU A 234 -28.47 -15.62 -10.29
C GLU A 234 -28.89 -14.23 -9.84
N LEU A 235 -29.98 -14.12 -9.07
CA LEU A 235 -30.39 -12.86 -8.46
C LEU A 235 -29.32 -12.28 -7.52
N GLU A 236 -28.71 -13.12 -6.67
CA GLU A 236 -27.62 -12.72 -5.79
C GLU A 236 -26.38 -12.29 -6.59
N SER A 237 -26.05 -13.01 -7.66
CA SER A 237 -24.94 -12.71 -8.55
C SER A 237 -25.12 -11.37 -9.28
N ASP A 238 -26.34 -11.07 -9.74
CA ASP A 238 -26.68 -9.79 -10.36
C ASP A 238 -26.54 -8.62 -9.39
N GLN A 239 -26.92 -8.80 -8.12
CA GLN A 239 -26.72 -7.80 -7.07
C GLN A 239 -25.23 -7.51 -6.84
N VAL A 240 -24.40 -8.56 -6.71
CA VAL A 240 -22.94 -8.42 -6.54
C VAL A 240 -22.32 -7.75 -7.76
N CYS A 241 -22.77 -8.10 -8.98
CA CYS A 241 -22.34 -7.44 -10.20
C CYS A 241 -22.69 -5.95 -10.21
N GLY A 242 -23.89 -5.59 -9.74
CA GLY A 242 -24.30 -4.20 -9.54
C GLY A 242 -23.37 -3.43 -8.59
N TRP A 243 -22.97 -4.03 -7.47
CA TRP A 243 -22.00 -3.42 -6.54
C TRP A 243 -20.62 -3.23 -7.18
N LEU A 244 -20.12 -4.20 -7.94
CA LEU A 244 -18.82 -4.10 -8.65
C LEU A 244 -18.82 -2.99 -9.71
N ARG A 245 -19.91 -2.84 -10.47
CA ARG A 245 -20.06 -1.75 -11.47
C ARG A 245 -20.07 -0.38 -10.79
N ALA A 246 -20.77 -0.26 -9.67
CA ALA A 246 -20.82 0.98 -8.90
C ALA A 246 -19.43 1.38 -8.33
N LEU A 247 -18.58 0.41 -8.00
CA LEU A 247 -17.23 0.66 -7.48
C LEU A 247 -16.22 1.07 -8.54
N THR A 248 -16.27 0.47 -9.73
CA THR A 248 -15.28 0.66 -10.81
C THR A 248 -15.55 1.87 -11.71
N GLY A 249 -16.71 2.53 -11.57
CA GLY A 249 -17.10 3.65 -12.44
C GLY A 249 -17.37 3.25 -13.89
N LEU A 250 -17.46 1.94 -14.21
CA LEU A 250 -17.88 1.45 -15.53
C LEU A 250 -19.41 1.58 -15.68
N VAL A 251 -19.86 2.80 -15.93
CA VAL A 251 -21.17 3.05 -16.56
C VAL A 251 -20.98 2.89 -18.06
N GLN A 252 -21.47 1.80 -18.64
CA GLN A 252 -22.09 1.89 -19.95
C GLN A 252 -23.59 2.03 -19.70
N PRO A 253 -24.24 3.09 -20.22
CA PRO A 253 -25.70 3.17 -20.15
C PRO A 253 -26.29 2.02 -20.95
N ASP A 254 -27.43 1.55 -20.47
CA ASP A 254 -28.29 0.55 -21.11
C ASP A 254 -28.54 0.91 -22.58
N PRO A 255 -28.31 0.00 -23.56
CA PRO A 255 -28.63 0.27 -24.96
C PRO A 255 -30.12 0.46 -25.25
N ASP A 256 -31.02 0.21 -24.29
CA ASP A 256 -32.48 0.28 -24.48
C ASP A 256 -33.16 1.57 -23.97
N GLU A 257 -32.43 2.64 -23.65
CA GLU A 257 -33.02 3.98 -23.48
C GLU A 257 -32.85 4.85 -24.75
N ARG A 258 -33.72 4.63 -25.74
CA ARG A 258 -34.09 5.61 -26.79
C ARG A 258 -35.58 5.59 -27.09
#